data_AF-A0A401FI54-F1
#
_entry.id   AF-A0A401FI54-F1
#
_cell.length_a   1.000
_cell.length_b   1.000
_cell.length_c   1.000
_cell.angle_alpha   90.00
_cell.angle_beta   90.00
_cell.angle_gamma   90.00
#
_symmetry.space_group_name_H-M   'P 1'
#
loop_
_entity.id
_entity.type
_entity.pdbx_description
1 polymer ?
#
loop_
_entity_poly.entity_id
_entity_poly.type
_entity_poly.pdbx_seq_one_letter_code
_entity_poly.pdbx_strand_id
1 'polypeptide(L)' 'MLNRDWMKSNVTYTFVGEGHEKGVKHSFTSLVRDVSADQVVGFAGVLKELTGDRVIDATIATTDHVGVE' A
#
# COMPACT_ATOMS: atom_id res chain seq x y z
N MET A 1 13.92 -18.25 -21.56
CA MET A 1 14.19 -17.35 -20.42
C MET A 1 12.86 -17.13 -19.74
N LEU A 2 12.74 -17.24 -18.41
CA LEU A 2 11.52 -16.82 -17.72
C LEU A 2 11.33 -15.32 -17.99
N ASN A 3 10.31 -14.95 -18.77
CA ASN A 3 9.96 -13.55 -18.94
C ASN A 3 9.11 -13.12 -17.74
N ARG A 4 9.54 -12.08 -17.02
CA ARG A 4 8.83 -11.56 -15.84
C ARG A 4 8.65 -10.06 -15.98
N ASP A 5 7.44 -9.66 -16.31
CA ASP A 5 7.05 -8.29 -16.55
C ASP A 5 6.24 -7.74 -15.37
N TRP A 6 6.70 -6.64 -14.79
CA TRP A 6 5.96 -5.98 -13.72
C TRP A 6 4.68 -5.33 -14.26
N MET A 7 3.55 -5.55 -13.57
CA MET A 7 2.26 -5.00 -13.97
C MET A 7 1.82 -3.84 -13.09
N LYS A 8 1.81 -4.04 -11.77
CA LYS A 8 1.37 -3.03 -10.80
C LYS A 8 1.81 -3.35 -9.39
N SER A 9 1.91 -2.31 -8.58
CA SER A 9 2.01 -2.40 -7.13
C SER A 9 0.86 -1.62 -6.48
N ASN A 10 0.39 -2.09 -5.33
CA ASN A 10 -0.61 -1.39 -4.52
C ASN A 10 -0.23 -1.45 -3.04
N VAL A 11 -0.67 -0.45 -2.28
CA VAL A 11 -0.55 -0.43 -0.82
C VAL A 11 -1.91 -0.24 -0.20
N THR A 12 -2.23 -1.06 0.79
CA THR A 12 -3.45 -0.95 1.58
C THR A 12 -3.07 -0.57 3.01
N TYR A 13 -3.60 0.56 3.48
CA TYR A 13 -3.44 1.03 4.85
C TYR A 13 -4.69 0.74 5.66
N THR A 14 -4.50 0.35 6.93
CA THR A 14 -5.58 0.22 7.90
C THR A 14 -5.53 1.40 8.87
N PHE A 15 -6.61 2.16 8.93
CA PHE A 15 -6.78 3.36 9.75
C PHE A 15 -7.70 3.08 10.93
N VAL A 16 -7.42 3.71 12.06
CA VAL A 16 -8.30 3.73 13.23
C VAL A 16 -8.46 5.17 13.70
N GLY A 17 -9.72 5.57 13.91
CA GLY A 17 -10.11 6.90 14.31
C GLY A 17 -11.58 6.95 14.74
N GLU A 18 -12.07 8.15 15.03
CA GLU A 18 -13.46 8.37 15.44
C GLU A 18 -14.42 7.93 14.32
N GLY A 19 -15.39 7.08 14.66
CA GLY A 19 -16.37 6.54 13.69
C GLY A 19 -15.89 5.30 12.91
N HIS A 20 -14.67 4.83 13.15
CA HIS A 20 -14.16 3.57 12.60
C HIS A 20 -13.13 2.92 13.54
N GLU A 21 -13.53 2.73 14.80
CA GLU A 21 -12.65 2.25 15.88
C GLU A 21 -12.16 0.82 15.64
N LYS A 22 -12.91 0.03 14.87
CA LYS A 22 -12.56 -1.34 14.47
C LYS A 22 -11.61 -1.42 13.28
N GLY A 23 -11.28 -0.29 12.69
CA GLY A 23 -10.40 -0.18 11.54
C GLY A 23 -11.14 -0.07 10.21
N VAL A 24 -10.66 0.81 9.33
CA VAL A 24 -11.08 0.91 7.93
C VAL A 24 -9.86 0.75 7.02
N LYS A 25 -10.03 0.08 5.88
CA LYS A 25 -8.96 -0.15 4.91
C LYS A 25 -9.12 0.78 3.71
N HIS A 26 -8.04 1.46 3.33
CA HIS A 26 -7.96 2.21 2.08
C HIS A 26 -6.76 1.74 1.25
N SER A 27 -7.04 1.45 -0.02
CA SER A 27 -6.05 0.95 -0.97
C SER A 27 -5.69 2.01 -2.00
N PHE A 28 -4.38 2.19 -2.20
CA PHE A 28 -3.78 3.06 -3.21
C PHE A 28 -3.12 2.18 -4.27
N THR A 29 -3.53 2.35 -5.52
CA THR A 29 -3.15 1.48 -6.65
C THR A 29 -2.20 2.20 -7.62
N SER A 30 -1.63 1.44 -8.56
CA SER A 30 -0.73 1.95 -9.61
C SER A 30 0.51 2.66 -9.07
N LEU A 31 1.07 2.10 -8.00
CA LEU A 31 2.33 2.58 -7.43
C LEU A 31 3.53 2.13 -8.26
N VAL A 32 4.70 2.69 -7.97
CA VAL A 32 5.97 2.24 -8.56
C VAL A 32 6.27 0.77 -8.22
N ARG A 33 7.10 0.10 -9.02
CA ARG A 33 7.44 -1.32 -8.84
C ARG A 33 7.94 -1.64 -7.44
N ASP A 34 8.97 -0.91 -7.01
CA ASP A 34 9.73 -1.19 -5.79
C ASP A 34 9.44 -0.14 -4.72
N VAL A 35 8.20 -0.13 -4.22
CA VAL A 35 7.84 0.72 -3.07
C VAL A 35 8.61 0.25 -1.84
N SER A 36 9.43 1.14 -1.29
CA SER A 36 10.19 0.87 -0.06
C SER A 36 9.34 1.02 1.20
N ALA A 37 9.73 0.36 2.28
CA ALA A 37 9.09 0.51 3.58
C ALA A 37 9.12 1.97 4.08
N ASP A 38 10.23 2.69 3.86
CA ASP A 38 10.36 4.09 4.27
C ASP A 38 9.37 5.01 3.54
N GLN A 39 9.11 4.77 2.25
CA GLN A 39 8.09 5.50 1.50
C GLN A 39 6.67 5.21 2.04
N VAL A 40 6.39 3.97 2.43
CA VAL A 40 5.10 3.59 3.04
C VAL A 40 4.92 4.28 4.40
N VAL A 41 5.95 4.26 5.24
CA VAL A 41 5.92 4.92 6.56
C VAL A 41 5.78 6.44 6.40
N GLY A 42 6.53 7.05 5.47
CA GLY A 42 6.44 8.47 5.18
C GLY A 42 5.04 8.88 4.73
N PHE A 43 4.43 8.12 3.81
CA PHE A 43 3.07 8.40 3.37
C PHE A 43 2.02 8.16 4.46
N ALA A 44 2.18 7.15 5.31
CA ALA A 44 1.33 6.96 6.49
C ALA A 44 1.39 8.15 7.45
N GLY A 45 2.56 8.78 7.60
CA GLY A 45 2.72 10.03 8.36
C GLY A 45 1.91 11.18 7.77
N VAL A 46 2.00 11.39 6.45
CA VAL A 46 1.20 12.41 5.74
C VAL A 46 -0.30 12.14 5.90
N LEU A 47 -0.73 10.89 5.77
CA LEU A 47 -2.13 10.51 5.93
C LEU A 47 -2.65 10.82 7.34
N LYS A 48 -1.85 10.51 8.37
CA LYS A 48 -2.18 10.85 9.75
C LYS A 48 -2.33 12.37 9.96
N GLU A 49 -1.45 13.18 9.37
CA GLU A 49 -1.55 14.64 9.46
C GLU A 49 -2.79 15.19 8.76
N LEU A 50 -3.21 14.57 7.65
CA LEU A 50 -4.37 15.00 6.88
C LEU A 50 -5.71 14.58 7.48
N THR A 51 -5.81 13.37 8.02
CA THR A 51 -7.09 12.83 8.51
C THR A 51 -7.24 12.89 10.02
N GLY A 52 -6.13 12.98 10.76
CA GLY A 52 -6.10 12.81 12.21
C GLY A 52 -6.17 11.36 12.68
N ASP A 53 -6.40 10.42 11.76
CA ASP A 53 -6.52 8.99 12.08
C ASP A 53 -5.14 8.34 12.24
N ARG A 54 -5.09 7.30 13.06
CA ARG A 54 -3.88 6.50 13.22
C ARG A 54 -3.85 5.37 12.20
N VAL A 55 -2.81 5.34 11.38
CA VAL A 55 -2.46 4.15 10.60
C VAL A 55 -1.86 3.09 11.52
N ILE A 56 -2.44 1.90 11.54
CA ILE A 56 -2.00 0.77 12.40
C ILE A 56 -1.34 -0.36 11.63
N ASP A 57 -1.57 -0.44 10.32
CA ASP A 57 -1.03 -1.47 9.45
C ASP A 57 -0.92 -0.97 8.01
N ALA A 58 0.03 -1.52 7.25
CA ALA A 58 0.20 -1.28 5.83
C ALA A 58 0.67 -2.56 5.12
N THR A 59 -0.04 -2.96 4.08
CA THR A 59 0.30 -4.14 3.26
C THR A 59 0.63 -3.70 1.83
N ILE A 60 1.79 -4.14 1.32
CA ILE A 60 2.21 -3.96 -0.07
C ILE A 60 1.87 -5.23 -0.85
N ALA A 61 1.26 -5.10 -2.02
CA ALA A 61 1.05 -6.20 -2.95
C ALA A 61 1.52 -5.83 -4.36
N THR A 62 2.37 -6.68 -4.94
CA THR A 62 2.91 -6.53 -6.29
C THR A 62 2.37 -7.64 -7.18
N THR A 63 2.00 -7.29 -8.40
CA THR A 63 1.58 -8.25 -9.43
C THR A 63 2.59 -8.21 -10.57
N ASP A 64 3.18 -9.37 -10.86
CA ASP A 64 4.04 -9.60 -12.00
C ASP A 64 3.34 -10.56 -12.98
N HIS A 65 3.48 -10.33 -14.28
CA HIS A 65 3.19 -11.31 -15.32
C HIS A 65 4.40 -12.22 -15.51
N VAL A 66 4.18 -13.53 -15.59
CA VAL A 66 5.24 -14.52 -15.81
C VAL A 66 4.91 -15.32 -17.06
N GLY A 67 5.73 -15.15 -18.10
CA GLY A 67 5.67 -15.94 -19.33
C GLY A 67 6.19 -17.36 -19.08
N VAL A 68 5.38 -18.36 -19.45
CA VAL A 68 5.70 -19.78 -19.38
C VAL A 68 5.79 -20.34 -20.80
N GLU A 69 6.99 -20.29 -21.37
CA GLU A 69 7.36 -20.99 -22.62
C GLU A 69 8.44 -22.03 -22.32
#